data_AF-A0A2H1WAE9-F1
#
_entry.id   AF-A0A2H1WAE9-F1
#
_cell.length_a   1.000
_cell.length_b   1.000
_cell.length_c   1.000
_cell.angle_alpha   90.00
_cell.angle_beta   90.00
_cell.angle_gamma   90.00
#
_symmetry.space_group_name_H-M   'P 1'
#
loop_
_entity.id
_entity.type
_entity.pdbx_description
1 polymer ?
#
loop_
_entity_poly.entity_id
_entity_poly.type
_entity_poly.pdbx_seq_one_letter_code
_entity_poly.pdbx_strand_id
1 'polypeptide(L)'
;MLQELQPVKPWRHYLDATEEGPICPQYDELYGRLVAPKKGMSESCIYANVHVPMKALSVVRSTDEYEYKDWDRHGHKKGIPILVFIHGGGFQSGSGDTDVHGPEYLVSKGIIVITFNYRINVFGFLSLNTPKIPGNAGLRDQVTLLRWVQRNARAFGGDPTDVTLAGQSAGAACAHLLSLSNATKGLFKRVIIMSGTAVPSFYAASPIYAKQAATRFLTLLGINSTDPDLIHDQLVKTPLEDILKANSEYQFESGLVSFVPVREDKQLELERIVDDDPITLMEQGRGKEYPMIVGFTDNECEFFKRRFLHFDVLGRIKANPLVILRSEIPFTTLPNVALALANKVIDRYFHGNLNIDDYLEVCRDTLFMYPAFKIVQWRA
;
A
#
# COMPACT_ATOMS: atom_id res chain seq x y z
N MET A 1 -16.53 7.84 -3.70
CA MET A 1 -15.85 6.62 -3.24
C MET A 1 -14.65 6.21 -4.12
N LEU A 2 -14.78 6.13 -5.46
CA LEU A 2 -13.77 5.47 -6.33
C LEU A 2 -12.89 6.42 -7.18
N GLN A 3 -13.20 7.73 -7.18
CA GLN A 3 -12.49 8.75 -7.95
C GLN A 3 -11.29 9.31 -7.19
N GLU A 4 -10.42 10.07 -7.87
CA GLU A 4 -9.31 10.76 -7.24
C GLU A 4 -9.78 11.83 -6.22
N LEU A 5 -8.99 12.01 -5.16
CA LEU A 5 -9.28 12.99 -4.11
C LEU A 5 -9.31 14.39 -4.68
N GLN A 6 -10.30 15.15 -4.25
CA GLN A 6 -10.41 16.57 -4.60
C GLN A 6 -9.66 17.42 -3.58
N PRO A 7 -9.16 18.60 -3.98
CA PRO A 7 -8.58 19.55 -3.03
C PRO A 7 -9.56 19.85 -1.88
N VAL A 8 -9.04 19.83 -0.65
CA VAL A 8 -9.86 20.11 0.54
C VAL A 8 -10.31 21.57 0.50
N LYS A 9 -11.59 21.81 0.77
CA LYS A 9 -12.12 23.17 0.91
C LYS A 9 -11.48 23.84 2.14
N PRO A 10 -10.92 25.06 2.01
CA PRO A 10 -10.39 25.78 3.16
C PRO A 10 -11.45 25.99 4.24
N TRP A 11 -11.03 26.00 5.50
CA TRP A 11 -11.88 26.24 6.66
C TRP A 11 -11.31 27.41 7.49
N ARG A 12 -12.15 28.05 8.31
CA ARG A 12 -11.77 29.25 9.09
C ARG A 12 -11.49 28.99 10.57
N HIS A 13 -12.04 27.92 11.13
CA HIS A 13 -11.90 27.59 12.55
C HIS A 13 -10.71 26.64 12.78
N TYR A 14 -10.27 26.46 14.02
CA TYR A 14 -9.29 25.41 14.30
C TYR A 14 -9.97 24.05 14.11
N LEU A 15 -9.44 23.23 13.20
CA LEU A 15 -9.85 21.84 13.05
C LEU A 15 -9.37 21.08 14.30
N ASP A 16 -10.27 20.31 14.91
CA ASP A 16 -9.90 19.43 16.01
C ASP A 16 -9.04 18.27 15.48
N ALA A 17 -7.75 18.31 15.83
CA ALA A 17 -6.74 17.30 15.49
C ALA A 17 -6.14 16.68 16.77
N THR A 18 -6.93 16.57 17.84
CA THR A 18 -6.49 15.99 19.13
C THR A 18 -6.35 14.46 19.08
N GLU A 19 -7.15 13.81 18.26
CA GLU A 19 -7.18 12.34 18.09
C GLU A 19 -7.36 11.97 16.62
N GLU A 20 -6.97 10.74 16.28
CA GLU A 20 -7.11 10.18 14.93
C GLU A 20 -8.57 10.24 14.43
N GLY A 21 -8.72 10.27 13.11
CA GLY A 21 -10.01 10.15 12.43
C GLY A 21 -10.55 8.70 12.46
N PRO A 22 -11.72 8.43 11.87
CA PRO A 22 -12.14 7.05 11.61
C PRO A 22 -11.21 6.37 10.60
N ILE A 23 -11.07 5.06 10.72
CA ILE A 23 -10.32 4.23 9.76
C ILE A 23 -11.14 4.00 8.48
N CYS A 24 -10.46 3.66 7.38
CA CYS A 24 -11.15 3.39 6.11
C CYS A 24 -11.97 2.09 6.19
N PRO A 25 -13.07 1.98 5.42
CA PRO A 25 -13.93 0.81 5.48
C PRO A 25 -13.22 -0.47 5.09
N GLN A 26 -13.28 -1.48 5.96
CA GLN A 26 -12.49 -2.71 5.84
C GLN A 26 -13.08 -3.84 6.69
N TYR A 27 -12.61 -5.06 6.43
CA TYR A 27 -12.76 -6.21 7.31
C TYR A 27 -11.36 -6.68 7.70
N ASP A 28 -11.04 -6.61 8.99
CA ASP A 28 -9.69 -6.95 9.45
C ASP A 28 -9.56 -8.45 9.73
N GLU A 29 -8.74 -9.09 8.90
CA GLU A 29 -8.40 -10.51 8.96
C GLU A 29 -6.92 -10.72 9.33
N LEU A 30 -6.24 -9.66 9.78
CA LEU A 30 -4.80 -9.67 10.01
C LEU A 30 -4.42 -9.21 11.42
N TYR A 31 -4.80 -8.00 11.80
CA TYR A 31 -4.31 -7.38 13.03
C TYR A 31 -5.10 -7.83 14.27
N GLY A 32 -6.37 -8.20 14.09
CA GLY A 32 -7.25 -8.66 15.15
C GLY A 32 -7.35 -7.61 16.27
N ARG A 33 -7.02 -8.02 17.50
CA ARG A 33 -7.14 -7.14 18.68
C ARG A 33 -6.05 -6.07 18.78
N LEU A 34 -5.06 -6.08 17.89
CA LEU A 34 -4.03 -5.03 17.86
C LEU A 34 -4.60 -3.71 17.34
N VAL A 35 -5.65 -3.76 16.53
CA VAL A 35 -6.33 -2.59 15.98
C VAL A 35 -7.54 -2.24 16.84
N ALA A 36 -7.61 -0.99 17.28
CA ALA A 36 -8.63 -0.48 18.19
C ALA A 36 -9.02 0.96 17.80
N PRO A 37 -9.73 1.15 16.67
CA PRO A 37 -9.99 2.47 16.12
C PRO A 37 -10.98 3.23 17.00
N LYS A 38 -10.51 4.32 17.64
CA LYS A 38 -11.32 5.10 18.60
C LYS A 38 -12.58 5.71 17.98
N LYS A 39 -12.48 6.20 16.74
CA LYS A 39 -13.60 6.83 16.01
C LYS A 39 -14.31 5.86 15.05
N GLY A 40 -14.06 4.56 15.17
CA GLY A 40 -14.68 3.55 14.31
C GLY A 40 -14.24 3.70 12.85
N MET A 41 -15.17 3.42 11.94
CA MET A 41 -14.88 3.22 10.52
C MET A 41 -15.81 4.07 9.65
N SER A 42 -15.27 4.72 8.61
CA SER A 42 -16.03 5.61 7.72
C SER A 42 -15.36 5.78 6.37
N GLU A 43 -16.13 6.02 5.30
CA GLU A 43 -15.58 6.47 4.02
C GLU A 43 -14.87 7.83 4.14
N SER A 44 -15.24 8.65 5.13
CA SER A 44 -14.54 9.89 5.47
C SER A 44 -13.32 9.58 6.33
N CYS A 45 -12.39 8.76 5.83
CA CYS A 45 -11.21 8.29 6.56
C CYS A 45 -9.88 8.96 6.15
N ILE A 46 -9.88 9.80 5.12
CA ILE A 46 -8.66 10.39 4.57
C ILE A 46 -8.11 11.48 5.49
N TYR A 47 -7.31 11.04 6.46
CA TYR A 47 -6.61 11.87 7.44
C TYR A 47 -5.15 11.46 7.54
N ALA A 48 -4.34 12.40 8.02
CA ALA A 48 -2.95 12.17 8.38
C ALA A 48 -2.70 12.63 9.82
N ASN A 49 -1.82 11.93 10.51
CA ASN A 49 -1.37 12.23 11.86
C ASN A 49 0.06 12.74 11.77
N VAL A 50 0.34 13.91 12.38
CA VAL A 50 1.67 14.54 12.33
C VAL A 50 2.23 14.65 13.74
N HIS A 51 3.25 13.85 14.03
CA HIS A 51 3.91 13.81 15.32
C HIS A 51 5.26 14.51 15.25
N VAL A 52 5.44 15.52 16.09
CA VAL A 52 6.61 16.42 16.04
C VAL A 52 7.32 16.47 17.39
N PRO A 53 8.66 16.53 17.43
CA PRO A 53 9.38 16.89 18.64
C PRO A 53 9.02 18.33 19.03
N MET A 54 8.60 18.57 20.27
CA MET A 54 8.14 19.90 20.73
C MET A 54 9.14 21.03 20.44
N LYS A 55 10.44 20.75 20.51
CA LYS A 55 11.51 21.72 20.20
C LYS A 55 11.43 22.21 18.74
N ALA A 56 11.11 21.34 17.79
CA ALA A 56 10.98 21.70 16.38
C ALA A 56 9.78 22.63 16.14
N LEU A 57 8.70 22.47 16.90
CA LEU A 57 7.51 23.33 16.79
C LEU A 57 7.73 24.71 17.41
N SER A 58 8.49 24.80 18.51
CA SER A 58 8.85 26.08 19.14
C SER A 58 9.71 26.97 18.22
N VAL A 59 10.51 26.35 17.36
CA VAL A 59 11.35 27.04 16.37
C VAL A 59 10.53 27.73 15.29
N VAL A 60 9.37 27.19 14.90
CA VAL A 60 8.43 27.85 13.96
C VAL A 60 7.71 29.04 14.61
N ARG A 61 7.58 29.04 15.94
CA ARG A 61 6.82 30.04 16.71
C ARG A 61 7.68 31.19 17.25
N SER A 62 9.00 31.06 17.28
CA SER A 62 9.89 32.14 17.74
C SER A 62 10.10 33.16 16.62
N THR A 63 9.88 34.44 16.95
CA THR A 63 10.16 35.61 16.11
C THR A 63 11.58 36.15 16.32
N ASP A 64 12.42 35.44 17.07
CA ASP A 64 13.73 35.96 17.47
C ASP A 64 14.71 35.91 16.28
N GLU A 65 15.03 37.09 15.76
CA GLU A 65 15.91 37.36 14.61
C GLU A 65 17.38 36.92 14.81
N TYR A 66 17.74 36.25 15.91
CA TYR A 66 19.14 36.03 16.30
C TYR A 66 19.71 34.62 16.05
N GLU A 67 19.02 33.74 15.31
CA GLU A 67 19.55 32.43 14.89
C GLU A 67 19.76 32.33 13.36
N TYR A 68 20.61 33.21 12.81
CA TYR A 68 20.98 33.24 11.39
C TYR A 68 21.81 32.04 10.89
N LYS A 69 22.21 31.10 11.76
CA LYS A 69 23.08 29.96 11.36
C LYS A 69 22.33 28.80 10.71
N ASP A 70 21.01 28.75 10.85
CA ASP A 70 20.19 27.62 10.42
C ASP A 70 19.30 27.96 9.22
N TRP A 71 19.56 29.01 8.43
CA TRP A 71 18.71 29.34 7.28
C TRP A 71 19.21 28.70 5.98
N ASP A 72 18.29 28.17 5.17
CA ASP A 72 18.55 27.70 3.82
C ASP A 72 18.83 28.87 2.85
N ARG A 73 19.26 28.57 1.63
CA ARG A 73 19.62 29.58 0.61
C ARG A 73 18.47 30.50 0.19
N HIS A 74 17.24 30.21 0.64
CA HIS A 74 16.03 31.00 0.37
C HIS A 74 15.56 31.76 1.61
N GLY A 75 16.35 31.76 2.71
CA GLY A 75 16.03 32.49 3.93
C GLY A 75 15.04 31.77 4.85
N HIS A 76 14.85 30.45 4.71
CA HIS A 76 14.01 29.68 5.61
C HIS A 76 14.84 28.91 6.64
N LYS A 77 14.41 28.90 7.91
CA LYS A 77 15.03 28.05 8.93
C LYS A 77 14.97 26.57 8.53
N LYS A 78 16.09 25.87 8.71
CA LYS A 78 16.34 24.50 8.28
C LYS A 78 15.46 23.58 9.10
N GLY A 79 14.48 22.98 8.43
CA GLY A 79 13.57 22.03 9.06
C GLY A 79 14.28 20.73 9.45
N ILE A 80 13.62 19.93 10.27
CA ILE A 80 14.09 18.59 10.64
C ILE A 80 13.61 17.53 9.64
N PRO A 81 14.29 16.37 9.56
CA PRO A 81 13.90 15.29 8.65
C PRO A 81 12.48 14.77 8.93
N ILE A 82 11.81 14.31 7.87
CA ILE A 82 10.43 13.84 7.91
C ILE A 82 10.39 12.39 7.47
N LEU A 83 9.75 11.53 8.27
CA LEU A 83 9.39 10.18 7.91
C LEU A 83 7.90 10.13 7.59
N VAL A 84 7.56 9.77 6.35
CA VAL A 84 6.18 9.44 5.95
C VAL A 84 6.06 7.93 5.93
N PHE A 85 5.18 7.36 6.75
CA PHE A 85 5.00 5.92 6.89
C PHE A 85 3.66 5.46 6.28
N ILE A 86 3.74 4.52 5.34
CA ILE A 86 2.59 3.86 4.70
C ILE A 86 2.36 2.52 5.42
N HIS A 87 1.19 2.38 6.05
CA HIS A 87 0.84 1.16 6.78
C HIS A 87 0.67 -0.05 5.83
N GLY A 88 0.87 -1.25 6.39
CA GLY A 88 0.63 -2.51 5.70
C GLY A 88 -0.82 -2.98 5.80
N GLY A 89 -1.06 -4.26 5.51
CA GLY A 89 -2.37 -4.92 5.62
C GLY A 89 -2.92 -5.50 4.32
N GLY A 90 -2.03 -5.98 3.43
CA GLY A 90 -2.41 -6.68 2.19
C GLY A 90 -3.23 -5.82 1.22
N PHE A 91 -3.14 -4.49 1.33
CA PHE A 91 -4.03 -3.53 0.67
C PHE A 91 -5.50 -3.65 1.06
N GLN A 92 -5.87 -4.48 2.07
CA GLN A 92 -7.26 -4.76 2.43
C GLN A 92 -7.69 -4.16 3.77
N SER A 93 -6.77 -4.10 4.72
CA SER A 93 -6.97 -3.62 6.09
C SER A 93 -5.78 -2.77 6.57
N GLY A 94 -5.89 -2.24 7.79
CA GLY A 94 -4.93 -1.36 8.43
C GLY A 94 -5.38 0.10 8.50
N SER A 95 -4.62 0.88 9.26
CA SER A 95 -4.76 2.33 9.40
C SER A 95 -3.41 2.96 9.75
N GLY A 96 -3.33 4.28 9.69
CA GLY A 96 -2.21 5.07 10.20
C GLY A 96 -2.30 5.39 11.69
N ASP A 97 -3.16 4.71 12.45
CA ASP A 97 -3.44 5.04 13.85
C ASP A 97 -2.32 4.58 14.78
N THR A 98 -2.28 5.19 15.98
CA THR A 98 -1.21 4.96 16.96
C THR A 98 -1.32 3.64 17.73
N ASP A 99 -2.44 2.92 17.59
CA ASP A 99 -2.65 1.59 18.20
C ASP A 99 -1.58 0.57 17.76
N VAL A 100 -1.20 0.60 16.49
CA VAL A 100 -0.13 -0.20 15.91
C VAL A 100 1.11 0.66 15.59
N HIS A 101 0.92 1.95 15.27
CA HIS A 101 1.98 2.82 14.73
C HIS A 101 2.34 3.98 15.67
N GLY A 102 2.44 3.70 16.98
CA GLY A 102 2.87 4.66 18.00
C GLY A 102 4.17 5.40 17.62
N PRO A 103 4.20 6.75 17.66
CA PRO A 103 5.33 7.54 17.18
C PRO A 103 6.45 7.71 18.20
N GLU A 104 6.27 7.26 19.45
CA GLU A 104 7.05 7.64 20.63
C GLU A 104 8.55 7.40 20.44
N TYR A 105 8.90 6.23 19.89
CA TYR A 105 10.31 5.87 19.68
C TYR A 105 10.98 6.72 18.62
N LEU A 106 10.27 7.04 17.54
CA LEU A 106 10.82 7.76 16.39
C LEU A 106 10.86 9.27 16.64
N VAL A 107 9.79 9.85 17.20
CA VAL A 107 9.77 11.28 17.53
C VAL A 107 10.86 11.63 18.56
N SER A 108 11.22 10.69 19.46
CA SER A 108 12.34 10.86 20.40
C SER A 108 13.71 11.00 19.73
N LYS A 109 13.83 10.61 18.44
CA LYS A 109 15.06 10.77 17.64
C LYS A 109 15.16 12.12 16.93
N GLY A 110 14.24 13.05 17.18
CA GLY A 110 14.31 14.40 16.63
C GLY A 110 13.85 14.49 15.16
N ILE A 111 12.97 13.59 14.72
CA ILE A 111 12.36 13.60 13.39
C ILE A 111 10.84 13.81 13.48
N ILE A 112 10.23 14.31 12.41
CA ILE A 112 8.77 14.31 12.26
C ILE A 112 8.34 12.94 11.75
N VAL A 113 7.28 12.40 12.35
CA VAL A 113 6.63 11.16 11.89
C VAL A 113 5.24 11.50 11.39
N ILE A 114 4.97 11.14 10.14
CA ILE A 114 3.67 11.30 9.50
C ILE A 114 3.12 9.91 9.15
N THR A 115 2.02 9.54 9.77
CA THR A 115 1.21 8.38 9.39
C THR A 115 -0.11 8.88 8.81
N PHE A 116 -0.85 8.04 8.09
CA PHE A 116 -2.07 8.44 7.42
C PHE A 116 -2.88 7.23 6.97
N ASN A 117 -4.14 7.48 6.65
CA ASN A 117 -5.01 6.52 6.00
C ASN A 117 -5.05 6.77 4.49
N TYR A 118 -5.07 5.69 3.72
CA TYR A 118 -5.39 5.70 2.28
C TYR A 118 -6.50 4.70 2.02
N ARG A 119 -7.28 4.88 0.94
CA ARG A 119 -8.30 3.90 0.59
C ARG A 119 -7.67 2.55 0.28
N ILE A 120 -8.29 1.51 0.84
CA ILE A 120 -7.89 0.11 0.76
C ILE A 120 -9.03 -0.71 0.17
N ASN A 121 -8.76 -1.99 -0.09
CA ASN A 121 -9.65 -2.98 -0.69
C ASN A 121 -10.37 -2.42 -1.93
N VAL A 122 -11.65 -2.74 -2.12
CA VAL A 122 -12.45 -2.24 -3.24
C VAL A 122 -12.47 -0.71 -3.31
N PHE A 123 -12.44 0.00 -2.17
CA PHE A 123 -12.47 1.46 -2.15
C PHE A 123 -11.21 2.09 -2.77
N GLY A 124 -10.06 1.42 -2.63
CA GLY A 124 -8.76 1.92 -3.08
C GLY A 124 -8.25 1.32 -4.39
N PHE A 125 -8.66 0.09 -4.70
CA PHE A 125 -7.97 -0.70 -5.72
C PHE A 125 -8.91 -1.38 -6.73
N LEU A 126 -10.20 -1.08 -6.71
CA LEU A 126 -11.09 -1.46 -7.82
C LEU A 126 -10.62 -0.80 -9.13
N SER A 127 -10.50 -1.58 -10.19
CA SER A 127 -10.24 -1.10 -11.55
C SER A 127 -11.28 -1.66 -12.52
N LEU A 128 -11.88 -0.76 -13.30
CA LEU A 128 -12.72 -1.11 -14.45
C LEU A 128 -12.03 -0.77 -15.77
N ASN A 129 -10.74 -0.40 -15.73
CA ASN A 129 -9.97 0.12 -16.85
C ASN A 129 -10.68 1.26 -17.61
N THR A 130 -11.21 2.23 -16.86
CA THR A 130 -11.88 3.41 -17.43
C THR A 130 -11.33 4.70 -16.85
N PRO A 131 -11.56 5.87 -17.49
CA PRO A 131 -11.13 7.15 -16.93
C PRO A 131 -11.70 7.44 -15.53
N LYS A 132 -12.92 6.96 -15.22
CA LYS A 132 -13.55 7.18 -13.90
C LYS A 132 -13.04 6.24 -12.82
N ILE A 133 -12.77 4.98 -13.17
CA ILE A 133 -12.27 3.95 -12.24
C ILE A 133 -11.08 3.23 -12.90
N PRO A 134 -9.93 3.92 -13.03
CA PRO A 134 -8.74 3.35 -13.69
C PRO A 134 -8.05 2.29 -12.82
N GLY A 135 -8.31 2.29 -11.51
CA GLY A 135 -7.53 1.55 -10.51
C GLY A 135 -6.74 2.49 -9.61
N ASN A 136 -5.98 1.94 -8.67
CA ASN A 136 -4.95 2.64 -7.89
C ASN A 136 -5.39 3.92 -7.16
N ALA A 137 -6.66 4.08 -6.81
CA ALA A 137 -7.14 5.21 -6.01
C ALA A 137 -6.39 5.31 -4.67
N GLY A 138 -6.08 4.18 -4.03
CA GLY A 138 -5.27 4.13 -2.81
C GLY A 138 -3.83 4.66 -3.02
N LEU A 139 -3.19 4.38 -4.17
CA LEU A 139 -1.89 4.98 -4.47
C LEU A 139 -1.99 6.48 -4.76
N ARG A 140 -3.08 6.93 -5.41
CA ARG A 140 -3.34 8.36 -5.63
C ARG A 140 -3.56 9.11 -4.32
N ASP A 141 -4.18 8.48 -3.32
CA ASP A 141 -4.32 9.04 -1.98
C ASP A 141 -2.95 9.28 -1.34
N GLN A 142 -2.03 8.31 -1.48
CA GLN A 142 -0.65 8.42 -1.00
C GLN A 142 0.12 9.53 -1.73
N VAL A 143 -0.05 9.67 -3.05
CA VAL A 143 0.54 10.78 -3.84
C VAL A 143 -0.03 12.12 -3.38
N THR A 144 -1.35 12.19 -3.13
CA THR A 144 -2.03 13.38 -2.62
C THR A 144 -1.47 13.81 -1.27
N LEU A 145 -1.27 12.85 -0.36
CA LEU A 145 -0.60 13.12 0.91
C LEU A 145 0.83 13.61 0.70
N LEU A 146 1.64 12.95 -0.12
CA LEU A 146 3.03 13.38 -0.34
C LEU A 146 3.10 14.81 -0.89
N ARG A 147 2.19 15.17 -1.80
CA ARG A 147 2.03 16.55 -2.28
C ARG A 147 1.59 17.50 -1.16
N TRP A 148 0.73 17.05 -0.25
CA TRP A 148 0.36 17.80 0.95
C TRP A 148 1.57 18.01 1.89
N VAL A 149 2.40 17.00 2.12
CA VAL A 149 3.62 17.10 2.93
C VAL A 149 4.57 18.13 2.33
N GLN A 150 4.80 18.10 1.02
CA GLN A 150 5.64 19.09 0.33
C GLN A 150 5.17 20.54 0.57
N ARG A 151 3.85 20.77 0.59
CA ARG A 151 3.28 22.11 0.81
C ARG A 151 3.23 22.54 2.27
N ASN A 152 3.06 21.60 3.21
CA ASN A 152 2.71 21.92 4.60
C ASN A 152 3.80 21.60 5.62
N ALA A 153 4.80 20.78 5.29
CA ALA A 153 5.83 20.31 6.22
C ALA A 153 6.49 21.43 7.03
N ARG A 154 6.76 22.58 6.39
CA ARG A 154 7.43 23.72 7.05
C ARG A 154 6.61 24.29 8.22
N ALA A 155 5.28 24.22 8.16
CA ALA A 155 4.41 24.65 9.27
C ALA A 155 4.58 23.80 10.54
N PHE A 156 5.12 22.59 10.39
CA PHE A 156 5.42 21.66 11.48
C PHE A 156 6.91 21.63 11.85
N GLY A 157 7.72 22.51 11.25
CA GLY A 157 9.17 22.55 11.44
C GLY A 157 9.94 21.51 10.62
N GLY A 158 9.30 20.88 9.63
CA GLY A 158 9.91 19.86 8.77
C GLY A 158 10.58 20.43 7.52
N ASP A 159 11.60 19.74 7.03
CA ASP A 159 12.24 20.03 5.73
C ASP A 159 11.58 19.21 4.60
N PRO A 160 10.82 19.84 3.68
CA PRO A 160 10.19 19.12 2.57
C PRO A 160 11.22 18.51 1.59
N THR A 161 12.47 18.95 1.62
CA THR A 161 13.55 18.38 0.78
C THR A 161 14.24 17.17 1.40
N ASP A 162 13.95 16.85 2.67
CA ASP A 162 14.52 15.70 3.40
C ASP A 162 13.44 14.73 3.91
N VAL A 163 12.50 14.42 3.03
CA VAL A 163 11.45 13.41 3.27
C VAL A 163 11.98 12.01 2.98
N THR A 164 11.76 11.10 3.93
CA THR A 164 11.96 9.65 3.79
C THR A 164 10.60 8.98 3.71
N LEU A 165 10.35 8.25 2.62
CA LEU A 165 9.15 7.43 2.49
C LEU A 165 9.43 6.03 3.03
N ALA A 166 8.58 5.51 3.91
CA ALA A 166 8.73 4.17 4.45
C ALA A 166 7.41 3.43 4.40
N GLY A 167 7.47 2.11 4.39
CA GLY A 167 6.29 1.30 4.60
C GLY A 167 6.65 -0.14 4.94
N GLN A 168 5.65 -0.88 5.41
CA GLN A 168 5.76 -2.30 5.76
C GLN A 168 4.74 -3.13 4.97
N SER A 169 5.14 -4.34 4.52
CA SER A 169 4.27 -5.24 3.76
C SER A 169 3.66 -4.57 2.52
N ALA A 170 2.33 -4.52 2.39
CA ALA A 170 1.63 -3.78 1.34
C ALA A 170 2.04 -2.29 1.29
N GLY A 171 2.29 -1.66 2.44
CA GLY A 171 2.79 -0.29 2.51
C GLY A 171 4.21 -0.15 1.96
N ALA A 172 5.07 -1.17 2.14
CA ALA A 172 6.40 -1.22 1.52
C ALA A 172 6.31 -1.39 0.00
N ALA A 173 5.41 -2.25 -0.48
CA ALA A 173 5.12 -2.38 -1.90
C ALA A 173 4.62 -1.07 -2.51
N CYS A 174 3.71 -0.37 -1.82
CA CYS A 174 3.27 0.98 -2.16
C CYS A 174 4.44 1.97 -2.23
N ALA A 175 5.27 2.07 -1.17
CA ALA A 175 6.42 2.96 -1.13
C ALA A 175 7.40 2.69 -2.29
N HIS A 176 7.64 1.41 -2.60
CA HIS A 176 8.47 1.03 -3.73
C HIS A 176 7.82 1.41 -5.06
N LEU A 177 6.53 1.11 -5.29
CA LEU A 177 5.80 1.51 -6.50
C LEU A 177 5.83 3.03 -6.71
N LEU A 178 5.66 3.80 -5.64
CA LEU A 178 5.77 5.25 -5.69
C LEU A 178 7.18 5.72 -6.03
N SER A 179 8.24 5.04 -5.60
CA SER A 179 9.61 5.35 -6.04
C SER A 179 9.87 5.03 -7.51
N LEU A 180 9.04 4.16 -8.10
CA LEU A 180 9.04 3.89 -9.53
C LEU A 180 8.07 4.80 -10.28
N SER A 181 7.32 5.70 -9.65
CA SER A 181 6.30 6.51 -10.35
C SER A 181 6.87 7.84 -10.86
N ASN A 182 6.47 8.26 -12.06
CA ASN A 182 6.80 9.61 -12.52
C ASN A 182 6.00 10.69 -11.76
N ALA A 183 4.81 10.35 -11.26
CA ALA A 183 3.90 11.27 -10.56
C ALA A 183 4.43 11.77 -9.19
N THR A 184 5.46 11.10 -8.67
CA THR A 184 6.06 11.32 -7.35
C THR A 184 7.48 11.87 -7.39
N LYS A 185 7.99 12.20 -8.59
CA LYS A 185 9.33 12.79 -8.75
C LYS A 185 9.46 14.05 -7.88
N GLY A 186 10.51 14.08 -7.06
CA GLY A 186 10.80 15.18 -6.15
C GLY A 186 9.94 15.24 -4.88
N LEU A 187 9.01 14.30 -4.64
CA LEU A 187 8.17 14.33 -3.43
C LEU A 187 8.84 13.73 -2.19
N PHE A 188 9.91 12.96 -2.36
CA PHE A 188 10.73 12.40 -1.30
C PHE A 188 12.16 12.15 -1.80
N LYS A 189 13.08 11.94 -0.86
CA LYS A 189 14.52 11.82 -1.15
C LYS A 189 15.05 10.41 -1.04
N ARG A 190 14.48 9.57 -0.17
CA ARG A 190 14.92 8.20 0.09
C ARG A 190 13.76 7.32 0.52
N VAL A 191 13.95 6.00 0.44
CA VAL A 191 12.88 5.02 0.70
C VAL A 191 13.32 3.90 1.65
N ILE A 192 12.45 3.47 2.55
CA ILE A 192 12.66 2.31 3.43
C ILE A 192 11.58 1.26 3.12
N ILE A 193 12.02 0.06 2.76
CA ILE A 193 11.20 -1.03 2.24
C ILE A 193 11.27 -2.20 3.23
N MET A 194 10.22 -2.38 4.04
CA MET A 194 10.16 -3.40 5.09
C MET A 194 9.23 -4.55 4.67
N SER A 195 9.80 -5.69 4.29
CA SER A 195 9.04 -6.92 4.01
C SER A 195 7.94 -6.77 2.94
N GLY A 196 8.21 -6.07 1.86
CA GLY A 196 7.31 -5.98 0.71
C GLY A 196 7.86 -5.09 -0.38
N THR A 197 7.61 -5.40 -1.66
CA THR A 197 8.26 -4.71 -2.78
C THR A 197 7.29 -4.45 -3.92
N ALA A 198 7.66 -3.56 -4.86
CA ALA A 198 6.95 -3.37 -6.11
C ALA A 198 7.00 -4.60 -7.04
N VAL A 199 7.86 -5.59 -6.78
CA VAL A 199 7.81 -6.87 -7.51
C VAL A 199 6.51 -7.57 -7.10
N PRO A 200 5.61 -7.86 -8.05
CA PRO A 200 4.33 -8.49 -7.74
C PRO A 200 4.56 -9.95 -7.33
N SER A 201 4.68 -10.18 -6.02
CA SER A 201 4.98 -11.49 -5.41
C SER A 201 3.78 -12.04 -4.64
N PHE A 202 3.34 -11.33 -3.60
CA PHE A 202 2.13 -11.60 -2.83
C PHE A 202 0.87 -10.95 -3.42
N TYR A 203 1.03 -10.19 -4.52
CA TYR A 203 -0.06 -9.55 -5.26
C TYR A 203 0.21 -9.65 -6.77
N ALA A 204 -0.82 -9.40 -7.58
CA ALA A 204 -0.73 -9.40 -9.04
C ALA A 204 -1.05 -8.00 -9.60
N ALA A 205 -0.09 -7.36 -10.26
CA ALA A 205 -0.29 -6.09 -10.95
C ALA A 205 -0.99 -6.24 -12.32
N SER A 206 -1.28 -7.48 -12.73
CA SER A 206 -1.93 -7.79 -14.00
C SER A 206 -3.34 -7.15 -14.15
N PRO A 207 -3.61 -6.45 -15.27
CA PRO A 207 -4.96 -6.00 -15.62
C PRO A 207 -5.96 -7.16 -15.76
N ILE A 208 -5.50 -8.37 -16.10
CA ILE A 208 -6.34 -9.56 -16.21
C ILE A 208 -6.85 -9.96 -14.82
N TYR A 209 -5.96 -9.97 -13.81
CA TYR A 209 -6.34 -10.23 -12.42
C TYR A 209 -7.34 -9.19 -11.92
N ALA A 210 -7.06 -7.90 -12.14
CA ALA A 210 -7.94 -6.82 -11.71
C ALA A 210 -9.35 -6.94 -12.33
N LYS A 211 -9.46 -7.31 -13.60
CA LYS A 211 -10.75 -7.58 -14.26
C LYS A 211 -11.49 -8.76 -13.63
N GLN A 212 -10.79 -9.84 -13.29
CA GLN A 212 -11.39 -10.99 -12.61
C GLN A 212 -11.89 -10.63 -11.21
N ALA A 213 -11.09 -9.89 -10.46
CA ALA A 213 -11.45 -9.38 -9.13
C ALA A 213 -12.69 -8.49 -9.18
N ALA A 214 -12.72 -7.51 -10.08
CA ALA A 214 -13.87 -6.65 -10.30
C ALA A 214 -15.12 -7.45 -10.68
N THR A 215 -14.99 -8.39 -11.63
CA THR A 215 -16.12 -9.23 -12.07
C THR A 215 -16.68 -10.07 -10.93
N ARG A 216 -15.81 -10.70 -10.13
CA ARG A 216 -16.26 -11.53 -9.00
C ARG A 216 -16.97 -10.68 -7.95
N PHE A 217 -16.42 -9.53 -7.59
CA PHE A 217 -17.02 -8.61 -6.63
C PHE A 217 -18.37 -8.06 -7.10
N LEU A 218 -18.49 -7.62 -8.35
CA LEU A 218 -19.76 -7.14 -8.91
C LEU A 218 -20.82 -8.24 -8.93
N THR A 219 -20.42 -9.48 -9.21
CA THR A 219 -21.30 -10.65 -9.13
C THR A 219 -21.85 -10.86 -7.72
N LEU A 220 -21.00 -10.72 -6.68
CA LEU A 220 -21.43 -10.82 -5.27
C LEU A 220 -22.42 -9.72 -4.86
N LEU A 221 -22.34 -8.54 -5.51
CA LEU A 221 -23.31 -7.45 -5.34
C LEU A 221 -24.57 -7.59 -6.21
N GLY A 222 -24.64 -8.59 -7.09
CA GLY A 222 -25.73 -8.72 -8.07
C GLY A 222 -25.72 -7.64 -9.16
N ILE A 223 -24.57 -6.98 -9.37
CA ILE A 223 -24.39 -5.98 -10.42
C ILE A 223 -23.99 -6.69 -11.73
N ASN A 224 -24.93 -6.74 -12.67
CA ASN A 224 -24.76 -7.42 -13.97
C ASN A 224 -24.45 -6.48 -15.14
N SER A 225 -24.33 -5.17 -14.87
CA SER A 225 -24.00 -4.20 -15.91
C SER A 225 -22.59 -4.46 -16.47
N THR A 226 -22.40 -4.18 -17.76
CA THR A 226 -21.08 -4.11 -18.40
C THR A 226 -20.68 -2.67 -18.73
N ASP A 227 -21.61 -1.72 -18.58
CA ASP A 227 -21.37 -0.30 -18.74
C ASP A 227 -20.68 0.25 -17.46
N PRO A 228 -19.45 0.79 -17.57
CA PRO A 228 -18.69 1.28 -16.43
C PRO A 228 -19.34 2.44 -15.67
N ASP A 229 -20.11 3.28 -16.36
CA ASP A 229 -20.81 4.42 -15.74
C ASP A 229 -22.00 3.93 -14.93
N LEU A 230 -22.77 2.99 -15.49
CA LEU A 230 -23.87 2.35 -14.75
C LEU A 230 -23.34 1.55 -13.54
N ILE A 231 -22.21 0.83 -13.70
CA ILE A 231 -21.57 0.14 -12.58
C ILE A 231 -21.18 1.14 -11.49
N HIS A 232 -20.51 2.24 -11.86
CA HIS A 232 -20.14 3.29 -10.91
C HIS A 232 -21.36 3.85 -10.17
N ASP A 233 -22.43 4.18 -10.89
CA ASP A 233 -23.65 4.73 -10.31
C ASP A 233 -24.36 3.76 -9.38
N GLN A 234 -24.33 2.46 -9.70
CA GLN A 234 -24.84 1.42 -8.82
C GLN A 234 -24.00 1.32 -7.56
N LEU A 235 -22.67 1.24 -7.68
CA LEU A 235 -21.75 1.17 -6.54
C LEU A 235 -21.87 2.36 -5.60
N VAL A 236 -22.05 3.57 -6.13
CA VAL A 236 -22.26 4.79 -5.32
C VAL A 236 -23.58 4.75 -4.54
N LYS A 237 -24.59 4.05 -5.05
CA LYS A 237 -25.90 3.89 -4.39
C LYS A 237 -25.97 2.68 -3.47
N THR A 238 -25.05 1.72 -3.60
CA THR A 238 -25.00 0.52 -2.78
C THR A 238 -24.64 0.90 -1.33
N PRO A 239 -25.40 0.41 -0.33
CA PRO A 239 -25.05 0.61 1.08
C PRO A 239 -23.64 0.11 1.40
N LEU A 240 -22.93 0.83 2.27
CA LEU A 240 -21.57 0.49 2.66
C LEU A 240 -21.46 -0.93 3.25
N GLU A 241 -22.45 -1.37 4.01
CA GLU A 241 -22.49 -2.72 4.60
C GLU A 241 -22.51 -3.83 3.54
N ASP A 242 -23.27 -3.65 2.46
CA ASP A 242 -23.34 -4.61 1.36
C ASP A 242 -22.01 -4.68 0.60
N ILE A 243 -21.36 -3.53 0.38
CA ILE A 243 -20.02 -3.45 -0.20
C ILE A 243 -19.01 -4.19 0.67
N LEU A 244 -19.03 -3.96 1.99
CA LEU A 244 -18.13 -4.62 2.93
C LEU A 244 -18.35 -6.13 3.01
N LYS A 245 -19.61 -6.56 2.98
CA LYS A 245 -19.96 -7.99 2.95
C LYS A 245 -19.43 -8.67 1.69
N ALA A 246 -19.69 -8.10 0.51
CA ALA A 246 -19.18 -8.63 -0.76
C ALA A 246 -17.64 -8.61 -0.81
N ASN A 247 -17.01 -7.56 -0.27
CA ASN A 247 -15.56 -7.48 -0.16
C ASN A 247 -14.99 -8.58 0.76
N SER A 248 -15.59 -8.79 1.94
CA SER A 248 -15.14 -9.82 2.89
C SER A 248 -15.28 -11.23 2.32
N GLU A 249 -16.38 -11.52 1.61
CA GLU A 249 -16.57 -12.80 0.94
C GLU A 249 -15.49 -13.02 -0.14
N TYR A 250 -15.24 -12.02 -0.99
CA TYR A 250 -14.18 -12.12 -2.00
C TYR A 250 -12.77 -12.19 -1.40
N GLN A 251 -12.50 -11.49 -0.29
CA GLN A 251 -11.23 -11.55 0.43
C GLN A 251 -10.96 -12.97 0.94
N PHE A 252 -11.97 -13.68 1.45
CA PHE A 252 -11.85 -15.09 1.86
C PHE A 252 -11.60 -16.02 0.67
N GLU A 253 -12.28 -15.78 -0.46
CA GLU A 253 -12.10 -16.56 -1.69
C GLU A 253 -10.71 -16.41 -2.30
N SER A 254 -10.20 -15.18 -2.35
CA SER A 254 -8.90 -14.85 -2.94
C SER A 254 -7.71 -15.23 -2.05
N GLY A 255 -7.92 -15.44 -0.75
CA GLY A 255 -6.91 -15.94 0.20
C GLY A 255 -6.12 -14.82 0.87
N LEU A 256 -4.95 -14.48 0.32
CA LEU A 256 -4.04 -13.49 0.92
C LEU A 256 -4.44 -12.05 0.59
N VAL A 257 -4.76 -11.75 -0.67
CA VAL A 257 -5.13 -10.42 -1.16
C VAL A 257 -6.21 -10.51 -2.25
N SER A 258 -7.08 -9.50 -2.34
CA SER A 258 -8.18 -9.41 -3.32
C SER A 258 -7.99 -8.23 -4.28
N PHE A 259 -8.13 -6.99 -3.81
CA PHE A 259 -7.93 -5.79 -4.62
C PHE A 259 -6.55 -5.21 -4.38
N VAL A 260 -5.77 -5.02 -5.45
CA VAL A 260 -4.34 -4.73 -5.37
C VAL A 260 -3.94 -3.66 -6.40
N PRO A 261 -2.75 -3.06 -6.29
CA PRO A 261 -2.24 -2.17 -7.32
C PRO A 261 -2.22 -2.83 -8.70
N VAL A 262 -2.62 -2.11 -9.74
CA VAL A 262 -2.72 -2.61 -11.12
C VAL A 262 -1.91 -1.76 -12.07
N ARG A 263 -1.35 -2.36 -13.13
CA ARG A 263 -0.79 -1.61 -14.26
C ARG A 263 -1.91 -0.89 -15.01
N GLU A 264 -1.78 0.43 -15.16
CA GLU A 264 -2.78 1.28 -15.78
C GLU A 264 -2.59 1.37 -17.30
N ASP A 265 -3.70 1.43 -18.03
CA ASP A 265 -3.68 1.48 -19.49
C ASP A 265 -3.10 2.81 -20.00
N LYS A 266 -2.18 2.70 -20.96
CA LYS A 266 -1.49 3.83 -21.59
C LYS A 266 -2.45 4.68 -22.43
N GLN A 267 -3.59 4.12 -22.85
CA GLN A 267 -4.62 4.81 -23.62
C GLN A 267 -5.49 5.74 -22.76
N LEU A 268 -5.49 5.59 -21.44
CA LEU A 268 -6.23 6.48 -20.55
C LEU A 268 -5.47 7.80 -20.38
N GLU A 269 -6.14 8.92 -20.65
CA GLU A 269 -5.60 10.27 -20.49
C GLU A 269 -5.63 10.71 -19.02
N LEU A 270 -4.70 10.18 -18.22
CA LEU A 270 -4.59 10.46 -16.79
C LEU A 270 -3.14 10.41 -16.29
N GLU A 271 -2.89 11.04 -15.14
CA GLU A 271 -1.61 10.88 -14.43
C GLU A 271 -1.51 9.44 -13.88
N ARG A 272 -0.73 8.61 -14.56
CA ARG A 272 -0.54 7.21 -14.19
C ARG A 272 0.42 7.08 -13.03
N ILE A 273 0.05 6.28 -12.05
CA ILE A 273 0.91 5.94 -10.92
C ILE A 273 1.77 4.71 -11.28
N VAL A 274 1.16 3.70 -11.90
CA VAL A 274 1.83 2.47 -12.35
C VAL A 274 1.61 2.31 -13.86
N ASP A 275 2.54 2.83 -14.65
CA ASP A 275 2.42 2.96 -16.11
C ASP A 275 3.07 1.81 -16.90
N ASP A 276 3.77 0.89 -16.23
CA ASP A 276 4.24 -0.36 -16.80
C ASP A 276 4.39 -1.45 -15.72
N ASP A 277 4.78 -2.65 -16.13
CA ASP A 277 5.15 -3.71 -15.21
C ASP A 277 6.33 -3.27 -14.31
N PRO A 278 6.23 -3.40 -12.97
CA PRO A 278 7.28 -2.93 -12.07
C PRO A 278 8.66 -3.53 -12.32
N ILE A 279 8.74 -4.81 -12.72
CA ILE A 279 10.02 -5.45 -13.06
C ILE A 279 10.65 -4.75 -14.26
N THR A 280 9.85 -4.53 -15.31
CA THR A 280 10.26 -3.79 -16.51
C THR A 280 10.72 -2.36 -16.18
N LEU A 281 10.00 -1.65 -15.30
CA LEU A 281 10.40 -0.30 -14.86
C LEU A 281 11.76 -0.30 -14.17
N MET A 282 12.03 -1.28 -13.31
CA MET A 282 13.30 -1.42 -12.61
C MET A 282 14.45 -1.79 -13.54
N GLU A 283 14.21 -2.67 -14.52
CA GLU A 283 15.19 -3.02 -15.56
C GLU A 283 15.60 -1.80 -16.41
N GLN A 284 14.65 -0.89 -16.66
CA GLN A 284 14.91 0.40 -17.31
C GLN A 284 15.63 1.42 -16.42
N GLY A 285 15.92 1.06 -15.17
CA GLY A 285 16.63 1.91 -14.22
C GLY A 285 15.77 2.95 -13.50
N ARG A 286 14.44 2.83 -13.57
CA ARG A 286 13.53 3.75 -12.89
C ARG A 286 13.63 3.60 -11.37
N GLY A 287 13.71 4.72 -10.66
CA GLY A 287 13.84 4.76 -9.20
C GLY A 287 15.26 4.51 -8.67
N LYS A 288 16.27 4.30 -9.55
CA LYS A 288 17.70 4.13 -9.18
C LYS A 288 18.29 5.33 -8.43
N GLU A 289 17.70 6.50 -8.61
CA GLU A 289 18.12 7.75 -7.98
C GLU A 289 17.85 7.82 -6.46
N TYR A 290 16.91 7.03 -5.95
CA TYR A 290 16.52 7.07 -4.53
C TYR A 290 17.40 6.14 -3.70
N PRO A 291 18.15 6.59 -2.68
CA PRO A 291 18.76 5.69 -1.72
C PRO A 291 17.69 4.83 -1.02
N MET A 292 17.98 3.54 -0.82
CA MET A 292 17.01 2.59 -0.23
C MET A 292 17.62 1.73 0.88
N ILE A 293 16.81 1.49 1.91
CA ILE A 293 17.00 0.36 2.83
C ILE A 293 15.94 -0.68 2.48
N VAL A 294 16.36 -1.91 2.23
CA VAL A 294 15.46 -3.04 1.94
C VAL A 294 15.70 -4.10 3.01
N GLY A 295 14.63 -4.52 3.68
CA GLY A 295 14.68 -5.53 4.73
C GLY A 295 13.58 -6.58 4.56
N PHE A 296 13.82 -7.75 5.13
CA PHE A 296 12.89 -8.85 5.30
C PHE A 296 13.23 -9.57 6.62
N THR A 297 12.35 -10.41 7.13
CA THR A 297 12.54 -11.17 8.38
C THR A 297 12.89 -12.64 8.13
N ASP A 298 13.51 -13.31 9.09
CA ASP A 298 13.92 -14.72 8.94
C ASP A 298 12.72 -15.69 8.81
N ASN A 299 11.56 -15.32 9.38
CA ASN A 299 10.36 -16.16 9.46
C ASN A 299 9.09 -15.39 9.03
N GLU A 300 9.15 -14.69 7.90
CA GLU A 300 8.07 -13.79 7.41
C GLU A 300 6.68 -14.40 7.51
N CYS A 301 6.53 -15.66 7.11
CA CYS A 301 5.23 -16.27 6.93
C CYS A 301 4.65 -16.94 8.17
N GLU A 302 5.43 -17.09 9.25
CA GLU A 302 4.91 -17.60 10.53
C GLU A 302 3.75 -16.75 11.05
N PHE A 303 3.81 -15.44 10.81
CA PHE A 303 2.73 -14.51 11.13
C PHE A 303 1.38 -14.91 10.51
N PHE A 304 1.39 -15.52 9.32
CA PHE A 304 0.19 -15.92 8.58
C PHE A 304 -0.24 -17.36 8.84
N LYS A 305 0.48 -18.15 9.66
CA LYS A 305 0.20 -19.59 9.88
C LYS A 305 -1.26 -19.87 10.24
N ARG A 306 -1.81 -19.10 11.19
CA ARG A 306 -3.22 -19.23 11.60
C ARG A 306 -4.17 -18.97 10.44
N ARG A 307 -3.89 -17.96 9.61
CA ARG A 307 -4.71 -17.61 8.45
C ARG A 307 -4.63 -18.70 7.38
N PHE A 308 -3.43 -19.22 7.09
CA PHE A 308 -3.22 -20.32 6.14
C PHE A 308 -3.99 -21.59 6.51
N LEU A 309 -4.04 -21.90 7.82
CA LEU A 309 -4.87 -22.99 8.32
C LEU A 309 -6.36 -22.68 8.19
N HIS A 310 -6.78 -21.45 8.48
CA HIS A 310 -8.18 -21.05 8.43
C HIS A 310 -8.81 -21.18 7.04
N PHE A 311 -8.09 -20.82 5.97
CA PHE A 311 -8.59 -20.95 4.60
C PHE A 311 -8.20 -22.25 3.89
N ASP A 312 -7.58 -23.19 4.61
CA ASP A 312 -7.09 -24.48 4.09
C ASP A 312 -6.16 -24.33 2.87
N VAL A 313 -5.02 -23.66 3.06
CA VAL A 313 -4.07 -23.43 1.97
C VAL A 313 -3.57 -24.73 1.32
N LEU A 314 -3.40 -25.79 2.10
CA LEU A 314 -2.91 -27.07 1.59
C LEU A 314 -3.98 -27.77 0.74
N GLY A 315 -5.25 -27.74 1.16
CA GLY A 315 -6.36 -28.21 0.33
C GLY A 315 -6.50 -27.41 -0.96
N ARG A 316 -6.31 -26.08 -0.90
CA ARG A 316 -6.32 -25.22 -2.10
C ARG A 316 -5.16 -25.53 -3.05
N ILE A 317 -3.96 -25.82 -2.55
CA ILE A 317 -2.83 -26.26 -3.39
C ILE A 317 -3.13 -27.62 -4.04
N LYS A 318 -3.74 -28.56 -3.31
CA LYS A 318 -4.17 -29.85 -3.89
C LYS A 318 -5.20 -29.68 -5.00
N ALA A 319 -6.15 -28.76 -4.83
CA ALA A 319 -7.19 -28.47 -5.82
C ALA A 319 -6.66 -27.67 -7.02
N ASN A 320 -5.72 -26.76 -6.77
CA ASN A 320 -5.08 -25.92 -7.78
C ASN A 320 -3.60 -25.69 -7.42
N PRO A 321 -2.67 -26.45 -8.02
CA PRO A 321 -1.24 -26.32 -7.75
C PRO A 321 -0.68 -24.91 -7.99
N LEU A 322 -1.33 -24.08 -8.83
CA LEU A 322 -0.87 -22.73 -9.12
C LEU A 322 -0.89 -21.79 -7.90
N VAL A 323 -1.63 -22.13 -6.83
CA VAL A 323 -1.67 -21.38 -5.57
C VAL A 323 -0.28 -21.25 -4.92
N ILE A 324 0.63 -22.18 -5.21
CA ILE A 324 2.01 -22.14 -4.69
C ILE A 324 2.89 -21.07 -5.35
N LEU A 325 2.46 -20.54 -6.50
CA LEU A 325 3.24 -19.58 -7.26
C LEU A 325 3.01 -18.15 -6.76
N ARG A 326 3.96 -17.26 -7.06
CA ARG A 326 3.75 -15.81 -6.95
C ARG A 326 2.48 -15.40 -7.72
N SER A 327 1.69 -14.52 -7.14
CA SER A 327 0.34 -14.19 -7.63
C SER A 327 0.30 -13.69 -9.07
N GLU A 328 1.37 -13.06 -9.58
CA GLU A 328 1.46 -12.57 -10.96
C GLU A 328 1.63 -13.69 -12.01
N ILE A 329 2.26 -14.82 -11.66
CA ILE A 329 2.70 -15.84 -12.64
C ILE A 329 1.53 -16.42 -13.43
N PRO A 330 0.39 -16.82 -12.81
CA PRO A 330 -0.75 -17.37 -13.55
C PRO A 330 -1.36 -16.42 -14.60
N PHE A 331 -1.11 -15.12 -14.50
CA PHE A 331 -1.67 -14.10 -15.40
C PHE A 331 -0.69 -13.62 -16.48
N THR A 332 0.57 -14.04 -16.40
CA THR A 332 1.64 -13.61 -17.30
C THR A 332 2.29 -14.77 -18.06
N THR A 333 1.97 -16.01 -17.66
CA THR A 333 2.61 -17.22 -18.16
C THR A 333 1.57 -18.18 -18.75
N LEU A 334 1.95 -18.92 -19.79
CA LEU A 334 1.08 -19.95 -20.37
C LEU A 334 0.71 -21.01 -19.31
N PRO A 335 -0.54 -21.52 -19.28
CA PRO A 335 -1.02 -22.42 -18.22
C PRO A 335 -0.16 -23.68 -18.02
N ASN A 336 0.32 -24.30 -19.10
CA ASN A 336 1.18 -25.48 -19.04
C ASN A 336 2.56 -25.17 -18.42
N VAL A 337 3.11 -24.00 -18.71
CA VAL A 337 4.39 -23.55 -18.14
C VAL A 337 4.22 -23.18 -16.67
N ALA A 338 3.13 -22.49 -16.32
CA ALA A 338 2.80 -22.18 -14.93
C ALA A 338 2.63 -23.46 -14.10
N LEU A 339 1.91 -24.47 -14.62
CA LEU A 339 1.75 -25.75 -13.94
C LEU A 339 3.09 -26.48 -13.76
N ALA A 340 3.96 -26.48 -14.78
CA ALA A 340 5.29 -27.05 -14.68
C ALA A 340 6.15 -26.34 -13.61
N LEU A 341 6.03 -25.02 -13.48
CA LEU A 341 6.69 -24.25 -12.42
C LEU A 341 6.13 -24.61 -11.04
N ALA A 342 4.81 -24.73 -10.91
CA ALA A 342 4.17 -25.11 -9.64
C ALA A 342 4.68 -26.46 -9.15
N ASN A 343 4.72 -27.47 -10.04
CA ASN A 343 5.24 -28.79 -9.72
C ASN A 343 6.71 -28.73 -9.30
N LYS A 344 7.55 -27.92 -9.95
CA LYS A 344 8.94 -27.72 -9.53
C LYS A 344 9.06 -27.16 -8.12
N VAL A 345 8.20 -26.21 -7.74
CA VAL A 345 8.19 -25.67 -6.37
C VAL A 345 7.69 -26.75 -5.39
N ILE A 346 6.65 -27.50 -5.75
CA ILE A 346 6.14 -28.59 -4.91
C ILE A 346 7.23 -29.64 -4.65
N ASP A 347 7.92 -30.10 -5.69
CA ASP A 347 8.99 -31.09 -5.60
C ASP A 347 10.19 -30.58 -4.78
N ARG A 348 10.50 -29.28 -4.91
CA ARG A 348 11.62 -28.62 -4.23
C ARG A 348 11.44 -28.55 -2.72
N TYR A 349 10.22 -28.26 -2.25
CA TYR A 349 9.95 -27.93 -0.86
C TYR A 349 9.28 -29.05 -0.07
N PHE A 350 8.40 -29.86 -0.67
CA PHE A 350 7.56 -30.78 0.10
C PHE A 350 7.99 -32.24 0.05
N HIS A 351 8.94 -32.60 -0.81
CA HIS A 351 9.50 -33.97 -0.92
C HIS A 351 8.44 -35.10 -0.94
N GLY A 352 7.27 -34.84 -1.52
CA GLY A 352 6.16 -35.79 -1.64
C GLY A 352 5.06 -35.69 -0.58
N ASN A 353 5.17 -34.82 0.43
CA ASN A 353 4.13 -34.63 1.46
C ASN A 353 3.85 -33.14 1.76
N LEU A 354 2.71 -32.64 1.28
CA LEU A 354 2.25 -31.28 1.59
C LEU A 354 1.97 -31.11 3.08
N ASN A 355 2.69 -30.19 3.73
CA ASN A 355 2.52 -29.85 5.14
C ASN A 355 2.66 -28.34 5.36
N ILE A 356 2.20 -27.85 6.51
CA ILE A 356 2.11 -26.41 6.74
C ILE A 356 3.49 -25.78 6.92
N ASP A 357 4.44 -26.46 7.55
CA ASP A 357 5.74 -25.89 7.89
C ASP A 357 6.58 -25.64 6.62
N ASP A 358 6.62 -26.60 5.69
CA ASP A 358 7.27 -26.42 4.39
C ASP A 358 6.60 -25.31 3.57
N TYR A 359 5.27 -25.15 3.68
CA TYR A 359 4.56 -24.06 3.02
C TYR A 359 4.96 -22.68 3.57
N LEU A 360 5.27 -22.57 4.86
CA LEU A 360 5.76 -21.31 5.44
C LEU A 360 7.12 -20.93 4.86
N GLU A 361 7.98 -21.91 4.57
CA GLU A 361 9.25 -21.67 3.87
C GLU A 361 9.03 -21.21 2.43
N VAL A 362 8.15 -21.89 1.68
CA VAL A 362 7.76 -21.46 0.32
C VAL A 362 7.26 -20.02 0.35
N CYS A 363 6.35 -19.70 1.27
CA CYS A 363 5.78 -18.38 1.41
C CYS A 363 6.86 -17.32 1.70
N ARG A 364 7.75 -17.57 2.67
CA ARG A 364 8.84 -16.65 3.02
C ARG A 364 9.71 -16.37 1.79
N ASP A 365 10.15 -17.43 1.14
CA ASP A 365 11.10 -17.35 0.04
C ASP A 365 10.48 -16.66 -1.16
N THR A 366 9.28 -17.09 -1.57
CA THR A 366 8.66 -16.62 -2.82
C THR A 366 8.02 -15.24 -2.69
N LEU A 367 7.43 -14.91 -1.54
CA LEU A 367 6.65 -13.70 -1.36
C LEU A 367 7.46 -12.52 -0.84
N PHE A 368 8.55 -12.76 -0.09
CA PHE A 368 9.28 -11.70 0.61
C PHE A 368 10.79 -11.71 0.33
N MET A 369 11.47 -12.82 0.61
CA MET A 369 12.94 -12.88 0.53
C MET A 369 13.44 -12.76 -0.93
N TYR A 370 12.90 -13.55 -1.86
CA TYR A 370 13.30 -13.50 -3.27
C TYR A 370 13.06 -12.12 -3.91
N PRO A 371 11.87 -11.48 -3.74
CA PRO A 371 11.65 -10.11 -4.19
C PRO A 371 12.65 -9.09 -3.62
N ALA A 372 13.00 -9.18 -2.33
CA ALA A 372 13.99 -8.30 -1.72
C ALA A 372 15.37 -8.47 -2.38
N PHE A 373 15.82 -9.71 -2.62
CA PHE A 373 17.07 -9.96 -3.33
C PHE A 373 17.07 -9.46 -4.77
N LYS A 374 15.92 -9.51 -5.46
CA LYS A 374 15.80 -8.97 -6.82
C LYS A 374 16.07 -7.47 -6.88
N ILE A 375 15.63 -6.72 -5.87
CA ILE A 375 15.98 -5.29 -5.76
C ILE A 375 17.50 -5.13 -5.67
N VAL A 376 18.17 -5.89 -4.80
CA VAL A 376 19.62 -5.79 -4.63
C VAL A 376 20.35 -6.09 -5.95
N GLN A 377 19.91 -7.13 -6.67
CA GLN A 377 20.49 -7.48 -7.98
C GLN A 377 20.32 -6.39 -9.04
N TRP A 378 19.21 -5.65 -9.04
CA TRP A 378 18.99 -4.56 -10.00
C TRP A 378 19.73 -3.26 -9.65
N ARG A 379 20.22 -3.17 -8.42
CA ARG A 379 20.87 -1.97 -7.86
C ARG A 379 22.39 -2.08 -7.83
N ALA A 380 22.91 -3.31 -7.84
CA ALA A 380 24.30 -3.61 -8.19
C ALA A 380 24.55 -3.28 -9.67
#